data_AF-A0A5K0YLT0-F1
#
_entry.id   AF-A0A5K0YLT0-F1
#
_cell.length_a   1.000
_cell.length_b   1.000
_cell.length_c   1.000
_cell.angle_alpha   90.00
_cell.angle_beta   90.00
_cell.angle_gamma   90.00
#
_symmetry.space_group_name_H-M   'P 1'
#
loop_
_entity.id
_entity.type
_entity.pdbx_description
1 polymer ?
#
loop_
_entity_poly.entity_id
_entity_poly.type
_entity_poly.pdbx_seq_one_letter_code
_entity_poly.pdbx_strand_id
1 'polypeptide(L)' 'MLEDLQCLNLNGCQKISDDGVEAITSVCPKLQAFFIYWNM' A
#
# COMPACT_ATOMS: atom_id res chain seq x y z
N MET A 1 -9.44 -5.64 9.20
CA MET A 1 -8.74 -6.24 8.03
C MET A 1 -9.50 -5.85 6.78
N LEU A 2 -8.78 -5.55 5.70
CA LEU A 2 -9.36 -5.33 4.38
C LEU A 2 -9.25 -6.63 3.59
N GLU A 3 -10.19 -7.53 3.85
CA GLU A 3 -10.09 -8.94 3.45
C GLU A 3 -10.19 -9.16 1.94
N ASP A 4 -10.69 -8.19 1.17
CA ASP A 4 -10.87 -8.31 -0.27
C ASP A 4 -10.02 -7.31 -1.08
N LEU A 5 -9.19 -6.50 -0.42
CA LEU A 5 -8.33 -5.56 -1.13
C LEU A 5 -7.18 -6.31 -1.82
N GLN A 6 -7.22 -6.34 -3.15
CA GLN A 6 -6.22 -7.03 -3.97
C GLN A 6 -5.21 -6.07 -4.60
N CYS A 7 -5.63 -4.83 -4.89
CA CYS A 7 -4.79 -3.83 -5.54
C CYS A 7 -4.90 -2.50 -4.81
N LEU A 8 -3.76 -1.92 -4.45
CA LEU A 8 -3.68 -0.58 -3.87
C LEU A 8 -2.65 0.25 -4.64
N ASN A 9 -3.07 1.43 -5.09
CA ASN A 9 -2.21 2.37 -5.79
C ASN A 9 -2.12 3.66 -4.98
N LEU A 10 -0.91 3.96 -4.51
CA LEU A 10 -0.55 5.19 -3.81
C LEU A 10 0.59 5.93 -4.53
N ASN A 11 0.70 5.75 -5.85
CA ASN A 11 1.66 6.50 -6.65
C ASN A 11 1.42 8.01 -6.47
N GLY A 12 2.50 8.78 -6.29
CA GLY A 12 2.47 10.22 -6.03
C GLY A 12 2.26 10.60 -4.56
N CYS A 13 1.99 9.65 -3.66
CA CYS A 13 1.85 9.93 -2.23
C CYS A 13 3.22 10.07 -1.54
N GLN A 14 3.81 11.26 -1.58
CA GLN A 14 5.19 11.52 -1.09
C GLN A 14 5.45 11.35 0.42
N LYS A 15 4.41 11.06 1.22
CA LYS A 15 4.52 10.99 2.69
C LYS A 15 4.32 9.58 3.25
N ILE A 16 4.41 8.56 2.41
CA ILE A 16 4.33 7.18 2.86
C ILE A 16 5.67 6.78 3.46
N SER A 17 5.64 6.39 4.72
CA SER A 17 6.77 5.80 5.43
C SER A 17 6.73 4.27 5.34
N ASP A 18 7.84 3.63 5.72
CA ASP A 18 7.92 2.18 5.86
C ASP A 18 6.88 1.66 6.88
N ASP A 19 6.66 2.37 7.99
CA ASP A 19 5.60 2.05 8.96
C ASP A 19 4.21 2.04 8.30
N GLY A 20 3.95 2.98 7.37
CA GLY A 20 2.70 3.02 6.62
C GLY A 20 2.54 1.81 5.69
N VAL A 21 3.63 1.38 5.05
CA VAL A 21 3.67 0.17 4.22
C VAL A 21 3.41 -1.08 5.07
N GLU A 22 4.02 -1.18 6.24
CA GLU A 22 3.81 -2.29 7.18
C GLU A 22 2.36 -2.33 7.70
N ALA A 23 1.81 -1.18 8.09
CA ALA A 23 0.43 -1.09 8.54
C ALA A 23 -0.56 -1.54 7.46
N ILE A 24 -0.33 -1.16 6.20
CA ILE A 24 -1.19 -1.56 5.07
C ILE A 24 -1.06 -3.07 4.81
N THR A 25 0.15 -3.58 4.69
CA THR A 25 0.40 -4.99 4.33
C THR A 25 -0.03 -5.95 5.43
N SER A 26 0.06 -5.55 6.71
CA SER A 26 -0.39 -6.36 7.86
C SER A 26 -1.91 -6.53 7.94
N VAL A 27 -2.70 -5.59 7.39
CA VAL A 27 -4.17 -5.64 7.47
C VAL A 27 -4.85 -6.08 6.16
N CYS A 28 -4.10 -6.27 5.08
CA CYS A 28 -4.60 -6.62 3.75
C CYS A 28 -4.07 -8.00 3.28
N PRO A 29 -4.61 -9.12 3.82
CA PRO A 29 -4.06 -10.46 3.56
C PRO A 29 -4.20 -10.95 2.11
N LYS A 30 -5.08 -10.32 1.31
CA LYS A 30 -5.27 -10.64 -0.12
C LYS A 30 -4.60 -9.65 -1.07
N LEU A 31 -3.78 -8.72 -0.56
CA LEU A 31 -3.11 -7.72 -1.39
C LEU A 31 -2.09 -8.41 -2.32
N GLN A 32 -2.29 -8.24 -3.63
CA GLN A 32 -1.46 -8.83 -4.69
C GLN A 32 -0.62 -7.77 -5.40
N ALA A 33 -1.12 -6.54 -5.49
CA ALA A 33 -0.42 -5.44 -6.15
C ALA A 33 -0.43 -4.19 -5.26
N PHE A 34 0.76 -3.68 -4.96
CA PHE A 34 0.95 -2.45 -4.21
C PHE A 34 1.85 -1.50 -4.99
N PHE A 35 1.28 -0.42 -5.52
CA PHE A 35 2.00 0.57 -6.32
C PHE A 35 2.33 1.79 -5.47
N ILE A 36 3.63 2.01 -5.22
CA ILE A 36 4.17 3.12 -4.43
C ILE A 36 5.36 3.75 -5.16
N TYR A 37 5.05 4.51 -6.20
CA TYR A 37 6.03 5.23 -6.99
C TYR A 37 5.84 6.74 -6.86
N TRP A 38 6.94 7.48 -6.75
CA TRP A 38 6.95 8.94 -6.76
C TRP A 38 7.86 9.40 -7.89
N ASN A 39 7.27 10.09 -8.87
CA ASN A 39 8.04 10.89 -9.83
C ASN A 39 8.38 12.23 -9.14
N MET A 40 9.64 12.62 -9.20
CA MET A 40 10.03 14.02 -8.97
C MET A 40 9.78 14.84 -10.22
#